data_AF-A0A1F6YD99-F1
#
_entry.id   AF-A0A1F6YD99-F1
#
_cell.length_a   1.000
_cell.length_b   1.000
_cell.length_c   1.000
_cell.angle_alpha   90.00
_cell.angle_beta   90.00
_cell.angle_gamma   90.00
#
_symmetry.space_group_name_H-M   'P 1'
#
loop_
_entity.id
_entity.type
_entity.pdbx_description
1 polymer ?
#
loop_
_entity_poly.entity_id
_entity_poly.type
_entity_poly.pdbx_seq_one_letter_code
_entity_poly.pdbx_strand_id
1 'polypeptide(L)'
;MIKKIFKNKSAGFVILYAVIISSMVLAIALGVLDIAYKEIKFSTSARDTNDAFFAADTGLECALFNDKSTGDSFVEVGFSGEIVCRGGAITLNGSFPEWDFIISQLGSVGESCARVNVKKDTATYAPDTATTITSSGYNNGGGNPGECDSAPGTVIRELQAFDLRHE
;
A
#
# COMPACT_ATOMS: atom_id res chain seq x y z
N MET A 1 -56.83 46.48 -40.15
CA MET A 1 -56.51 45.32 -40.99
C MET A 1 -55.71 44.34 -40.14
N ILE A 2 -56.35 43.32 -39.57
CA ILE A 2 -55.71 42.39 -38.62
C ILE A 2 -55.32 41.11 -39.37
N LYS A 3 -54.02 40.90 -39.53
CA LYS A 3 -53.41 39.74 -40.20
C LYS A 3 -53.64 38.50 -39.33
N LYS A 4 -54.42 37.53 -39.84
CA LYS A 4 -54.57 36.20 -39.22
C LYS A 4 -53.25 35.44 -39.33
N ILE A 5 -52.64 35.16 -38.18
CA ILE A 5 -51.51 34.23 -38.07
C ILE A 5 -52.07 32.80 -38.22
N PHE A 6 -51.61 32.07 -39.23
CA PHE A 6 -52.01 30.69 -39.50
C PHE A 6 -51.58 29.78 -38.33
N LYS A 7 -52.56 29.13 -37.69
CA LYS A 7 -52.38 28.15 -36.61
C LYS A 7 -52.14 26.76 -37.22
N ASN A 8 -50.88 26.35 -37.39
CA ASN A 8 -50.52 24.95 -37.71
C ASN A 8 -50.66 24.09 -36.43
N LYS A 9 -51.62 23.17 -36.41
CA LYS A 9 -52.01 22.36 -35.24
C LYS A 9 -51.20 21.05 -35.06
N SER A 10 -50.13 20.82 -35.80
CA SER A 10 -49.41 19.53 -35.87
C SER A 10 -47.99 19.52 -35.25
N ALA A 11 -47.56 20.58 -34.56
CA ALA A 11 -46.17 20.73 -34.12
C ALA A 11 -45.84 20.23 -32.69
N GLY A 12 -46.76 19.58 -31.97
CA GLY A 12 -46.56 19.20 -30.55
C GLY A 12 -45.80 17.89 -30.30
N PHE A 13 -45.78 16.96 -31.26
CA PHE A 13 -45.19 15.62 -31.09
C PHE A 13 -43.66 15.62 -31.03
N VAL A 14 -43.02 16.55 -31.74
CA VAL A 14 -41.56 16.63 -31.85
C VAL A 14 -40.90 16.94 -30.49
N ILE A 15 -41.56 17.71 -29.62
CA ILE A 15 -41.05 18.05 -28.29
C ILE A 15 -40.99 16.81 -27.40
N LEU A 16 -42.02 15.95 -27.43
CA LEU A 16 -42.05 14.71 -26.65
C LEU A 16 -40.90 13.77 -27.08
N TYR A 17 -40.69 13.63 -28.40
CA TYR A 17 -39.61 12.83 -28.95
C TYR A 17 -38.22 13.36 -28.55
N ALA A 18 -38.03 14.68 -28.62
CA ALA A 18 -36.80 15.33 -28.20
C ALA A 18 -36.50 15.11 -26.71
N VAL A 19 -37.51 15.16 -25.84
CA VAL A 19 -37.35 14.92 -24.40
C VAL A 19 -36.98 13.46 -24.12
N ILE A 20 -37.59 12.49 -24.80
CA ILE A 20 -37.26 11.06 -24.64
C ILE A 20 -35.83 10.78 -25.07
N ILE A 21 -35.40 11.30 -26.23
CA ILE A 21 -34.00 11.13 -26.66
C ILE A 21 -33.05 11.79 -25.66
N SER A 22 -33.38 12.99 -25.19
CA SER A 22 -32.54 13.71 -24.22
C SER A 22 -32.41 12.93 -22.90
N SER A 23 -33.49 12.33 -22.40
CA SER A 23 -33.44 11.52 -21.17
C SER A 23 -32.67 10.21 -21.36
N MET A 24 -32.77 9.57 -22.53
CA MET A 24 -31.97 8.39 -22.87
C MET A 24 -30.48 8.73 -22.92
N VAL A 25 -30.10 9.82 -23.60
CA VAL A 25 -28.71 10.26 -23.68
C VAL A 25 -28.18 10.64 -22.29
N LEU A 26 -28.99 11.34 -21.48
CA LEU A 26 -28.63 11.67 -20.11
C LEU A 26 -28.42 10.42 -19.25
N ALA A 27 -29.28 9.41 -19.36
CA ALA A 27 -29.14 8.15 -18.62
C ALA A 27 -27.83 7.43 -18.99
N ILE A 28 -27.47 7.39 -20.28
CA ILE A 28 -26.20 6.83 -20.73
C ILE A 28 -25.02 7.63 -20.16
N ALA A 29 -25.07 8.96 -20.23
CA ALA A 29 -24.01 9.82 -19.73
C ALA A 29 -23.77 9.65 -18.22
N LEU A 30 -24.85 9.56 -17.44
CA LEU A 30 -24.76 9.29 -15.99
C LEU A 30 -24.21 7.89 -15.70
N GLY A 31 -24.56 6.88 -16.51
CA GLY A 31 -24.00 5.54 -16.40
C GLY A 31 -22.48 5.53 -16.62
N VAL A 32 -22.00 6.21 -17.66
CA VAL A 32 -20.56 6.32 -17.94
C VAL A 32 -19.84 7.12 -16.84
N LEU A 33 -20.46 8.19 -16.32
CA LEU A 33 -19.87 8.99 -15.24
C LEU A 33 -19.69 8.18 -13.95
N ASP A 34 -20.64 7.31 -13.58
CA ASP A 34 -20.52 6.45 -12.40
C ASP A 34 -19.37 5.44 -12.54
N ILE A 35 -19.19 4.87 -13.73
CA ILE A 35 -18.06 3.97 -14.03
C ILE A 35 -16.73 4.73 -13.87
N ALA A 36 -16.61 5.89 -14.52
CA ALA A 36 -15.39 6.70 -14.45
C ALA A 36 -15.05 7.13 -13.01
N TYR A 37 -16.06 7.48 -12.21
CA TYR A 37 -15.86 7.81 -10.80
C TYR A 37 -15.30 6.64 -9.99
N LYS A 38 -15.82 5.43 -10.23
CA LYS A 38 -15.32 4.20 -9.59
C LYS A 38 -13.90 3.86 -10.03
N GLU A 39 -13.58 4.04 -11.31
CA GLU A 39 -12.22 3.82 -11.84
C GLU A 39 -11.19 4.72 -11.17
N ILE A 40 -11.50 6.01 -10.97
CA ILE A 40 -10.60 6.93 -10.26
C ILE A 40 -10.37 6.44 -8.82
N LYS A 41 -11.42 6.05 -8.11
CA LYS A 41 -11.30 5.54 -6.74
C LYS A 41 -10.52 4.22 -6.66
N PHE A 42 -10.67 3.34 -7.64
CA PHE A 42 -9.88 2.12 -7.71
C PHE A 42 -8.42 2.40 -8.06
N SER A 43 -8.15 3.37 -8.93
CA SER A 43 -6.79 3.77 -9.26
C SER A 43 -6.03 4.29 -8.03
N THR A 44 -6.66 5.10 -7.18
CA THR A 44 -6.03 5.55 -5.92
C THR A 44 -5.78 4.38 -4.97
N SER A 45 -6.75 3.50 -4.77
CA SER A 45 -6.61 2.32 -3.90
C SER A 45 -5.55 1.33 -4.40
N ALA A 46 -5.44 1.15 -5.72
CA ALA A 46 -4.41 0.31 -6.32
C ALA A 46 -3.02 0.90 -6.10
N ARG A 47 -2.87 2.23 -6.25
CA ARG A 47 -1.63 2.93 -5.94
C ARG A 47 -1.26 2.79 -4.47
N ASP A 48 -2.19 3.05 -3.55
CA ASP A 48 -1.96 2.90 -2.11
C ASP A 48 -1.54 1.48 -1.75
N THR A 49 -2.17 0.47 -2.37
CA THR A 49 -1.79 -0.94 -2.21
C THR A 49 -0.37 -1.21 -2.71
N ASN A 50 0.01 -0.67 -3.88
CA ASN A 50 1.35 -0.85 -4.44
C ASN A 50 2.42 -0.19 -3.57
N ASP A 51 2.18 1.01 -3.08
CA ASP A 51 3.10 1.72 -2.19
C ASP A 51 3.29 0.94 -0.86
N ALA A 52 2.21 0.39 -0.29
CA ALA A 52 2.28 -0.45 0.92
C ALA A 52 3.01 -1.79 0.68
N PHE A 53 2.76 -2.48 -0.43
CA PHE A 53 3.49 -3.71 -0.78
C PHE A 53 4.97 -3.44 -1.04
N PHE A 54 5.28 -2.36 -1.76
CA PHE A 54 6.66 -1.94 -2.01
C PHE A 54 7.41 -1.67 -0.72
N ALA A 55 6.77 -1.00 0.24
CA ALA A 55 7.35 -0.77 1.56
C ALA A 55 7.60 -2.10 2.30
N ALA A 56 6.60 -2.99 2.35
CA ALA A 56 6.73 -4.29 3.00
C ALA A 56 7.88 -5.12 2.39
N ASP A 57 7.97 -5.18 1.06
CA ASP A 57 9.01 -5.92 0.34
C ASP A 57 10.40 -5.34 0.62
N THR A 58 10.53 -4.01 0.59
CA THR A 58 11.78 -3.32 0.91
C THR A 58 12.26 -3.62 2.34
N GLY A 59 11.33 -3.66 3.31
CA GLY A 59 11.63 -4.01 4.69
C GLY A 59 12.06 -5.46 4.84
N LEU A 60 11.34 -6.37 4.18
CA LEU A 60 11.62 -7.81 4.20
C LEU A 60 13.01 -8.11 3.62
N GLU A 61 13.32 -7.55 2.45
CA GLU A 61 14.61 -7.72 1.79
C GLU A 61 15.75 -7.13 2.62
N CYS A 62 15.53 -6.02 3.34
CA CYS A 62 16.58 -5.51 4.21
C CYS A 62 16.89 -6.45 5.39
N ALA A 63 15.86 -6.98 6.05
CA ALA A 63 16.07 -7.96 7.11
C ALA A 63 16.74 -9.22 6.57
N LEU A 64 16.24 -9.77 5.46
CA LEU A 64 16.80 -10.98 4.85
C LEU A 64 18.26 -10.80 4.44
N PHE A 65 18.61 -9.65 3.86
CA PHE A 65 19.98 -9.33 3.50
C PHE A 65 20.91 -9.28 4.73
N ASN A 66 20.47 -8.62 5.80
CA ASN A 66 21.29 -8.49 7.03
C ASN A 66 21.37 -9.81 7.82
N ASP A 67 20.40 -10.70 7.68
CA ASP A 67 20.38 -12.06 8.25
C ASP A 67 21.29 -13.06 7.49
N LYS A 68 21.50 -12.83 6.18
CA LYS A 68 22.30 -13.70 5.30
C LYS A 68 23.70 -13.17 5.00
N SER A 69 23.99 -11.93 5.33
CA SER A 69 25.31 -11.32 5.14
C SER A 69 26.39 -12.00 5.98
N THR A 70 27.66 -11.87 5.59
CA THR A 70 28.84 -12.57 6.16
C THR A 70 29.09 -12.31 7.65
N GLY A 71 28.33 -11.42 8.29
CA GLY A 71 28.44 -11.11 9.71
C GLY A 71 27.13 -11.13 10.48
N ASP A 72 26.07 -11.77 9.94
CA ASP A 72 24.70 -11.94 10.49
C ASP A 72 24.33 -10.93 11.60
N SER A 73 23.48 -9.96 11.28
CA SER A 73 23.12 -8.90 12.23
C SER A 73 22.18 -9.38 13.35
N PHE A 74 21.56 -10.55 13.20
CA PHE A 74 20.55 -11.08 14.12
C PHE A 74 21.10 -12.28 14.89
N VAL A 75 22.06 -12.05 15.79
CA VAL A 75 22.75 -13.10 16.56
C VAL A 75 22.41 -13.10 18.05
N GLU A 76 22.57 -14.25 18.71
CA GLU A 76 22.27 -14.44 20.13
C GLU A 76 23.12 -13.55 21.06
N VAL A 77 24.38 -13.32 20.71
CA VAL A 77 25.32 -12.52 21.48
C VAL A 77 26.16 -11.61 20.58
N GLY A 78 26.29 -10.34 20.97
CA GLY A 78 27.33 -9.46 20.43
C GLY A 78 26.90 -8.44 19.39
N PHE A 79 25.62 -8.34 19.04
CA PHE A 79 25.14 -7.27 18.15
C PHE A 79 24.41 -6.17 18.92
N SER A 80 24.83 -4.93 18.68
CA SER A 80 24.14 -3.73 19.15
C SER A 80 24.21 -2.65 18.08
N GLY A 81 23.05 -2.16 17.66
CA GLY A 81 22.98 -0.81 17.17
C GLY A 81 22.23 -0.69 15.86
N GLU A 82 22.83 -1.10 14.74
CA GLU A 82 22.39 -0.60 13.43
C GLU A 82 22.58 -1.60 12.27
N ILE A 83 21.52 -1.85 11.50
CA ILE A 83 21.62 -2.52 10.19
C ILE A 83 21.75 -1.48 9.08
N VAL A 84 22.34 -1.87 7.96
CA VAL A 84 22.40 -1.01 6.78
C VAL A 84 21.31 -1.43 5.80
N CYS A 85 20.39 -0.51 5.52
CA CYS A 85 19.35 -0.65 4.50
C CYS A 85 19.47 0.51 3.52
N ARG A 86 19.45 0.24 2.20
CA ARG A 86 19.50 1.29 1.16
C ARG A 86 20.71 2.25 1.29
N GLY A 87 21.81 1.78 1.87
CA GLY A 87 23.02 2.58 2.11
C GLY A 87 22.94 3.53 3.31
N GLY A 88 21.85 3.51 4.09
CA GLY A 88 21.71 4.21 5.36
C GLY A 88 21.70 3.26 6.55
N ALA A 89 22.22 3.71 7.69
CA ALA A 89 22.15 2.98 8.94
C ALA A 89 20.76 3.16 9.59
N ILE A 90 20.16 2.04 10.01
CA ILE A 90 18.87 1.99 10.69
C ILE A 90 19.10 1.36 12.05
N THR A 91 18.68 2.05 13.10
CA THR A 91 18.79 1.55 14.47
C THR A 91 17.86 0.35 14.67
N LEU A 92 18.43 -0.77 15.10
CA LEU A 92 17.68 -1.93 15.54
C LEU A 92 17.21 -1.72 16.98
N ASN A 93 15.97 -2.09 17.24
CA ASN A 93 15.41 -2.21 18.57
C ASN A 93 15.24 -3.70 18.91
N GLY A 94 15.37 -4.04 20.19
CA GLY A 94 15.31 -5.42 20.67
C GLY A 94 16.65 -6.16 20.70
N SER A 95 16.58 -7.43 21.07
CA SER A 95 17.70 -8.35 21.23
C SER A 95 17.21 -9.77 21.00
N PHE A 96 18.12 -10.72 20.80
CA PHE A 96 17.73 -12.13 20.65
C PHE A 96 16.67 -12.56 21.69
N PRO A 97 15.58 -13.22 21.27
CA PRO A 97 15.32 -13.77 19.93
C PRO A 97 14.59 -12.83 18.95
N GLU A 98 14.28 -11.59 19.34
CA GLU A 98 13.34 -10.74 18.60
C GLU A 98 13.88 -9.32 18.41
N TRP A 99 13.84 -8.84 17.16
CA TRP A 99 14.28 -7.51 16.78
C TRP A 99 13.19 -6.80 15.99
N ASP A 100 13.13 -5.48 16.14
CA ASP A 100 12.26 -4.62 15.36
C ASP A 100 13.02 -3.41 14.82
N PHE A 101 12.63 -2.98 13.62
CA PHE A 101 13.11 -1.73 13.05
C PHE A 101 12.09 -1.14 12.08
N ILE A 102 12.26 0.14 11.80
CA ILE A 102 11.38 0.90 10.93
C ILE A 102 12.20 1.49 9.78
N ILE A 103 11.69 1.29 8.56
CA ILE A 103 12.16 1.99 7.37
C ILE A 103 11.12 3.04 7.00
N SER A 104 11.53 4.31 6.93
CA SER A 104 10.67 5.44 6.56
C SER A 104 11.08 6.01 5.20
N GLN A 105 10.30 6.98 4.68
CA GLN A 105 10.55 7.65 3.40
C GLN A 105 10.60 6.70 2.19
N LEU A 106 9.63 5.79 2.12
CA LEU A 106 9.43 4.87 1.01
C LEU A 106 8.24 5.30 0.14
N GLY A 107 8.04 4.58 -0.97
CA GLY A 107 6.92 4.79 -1.89
C GLY A 107 7.10 5.98 -2.82
N SER A 108 6.10 6.20 -3.66
CA SER A 108 6.17 7.16 -4.77
C SER A 108 6.26 8.63 -4.34
N VAL A 109 5.87 8.94 -3.09
CA VAL A 109 5.82 10.30 -2.52
C VAL A 109 6.65 10.44 -1.25
N GLY A 110 7.34 9.39 -0.80
CA GLY A 110 8.13 9.40 0.44
C GLY A 110 7.30 9.33 1.72
N GLU A 111 6.00 9.03 1.64
CA GLU A 111 5.10 8.93 2.80
C GLU A 111 4.88 7.47 3.24
N SER A 112 5.43 6.49 2.54
CA SER A 112 5.27 5.08 2.89
C SER A 112 6.36 4.65 3.87
N CYS A 113 6.06 3.63 4.68
CA CYS A 113 7.00 3.10 5.66
C CYS A 113 6.80 1.61 5.87
N ALA A 114 7.81 0.93 6.41
CA ALA A 114 7.77 -0.49 6.71
C ALA A 114 8.20 -0.72 8.16
N ARG A 115 7.40 -1.47 8.90
CA ARG A 115 7.74 -1.99 10.23
C ARG A 115 8.13 -3.45 10.07
N VAL A 116 9.36 -3.78 10.45
CA VAL A 116 9.90 -5.12 10.30
C VAL A 116 10.16 -5.71 11.66
N ASN A 117 9.77 -6.96 11.82
CA ASN A 117 10.02 -7.78 12.99
C ASN A 117 10.79 -9.04 12.54
N VAL A 118 11.88 -9.34 13.21
CA VAL A 118 12.71 -10.52 12.97
C VAL A 118 12.68 -11.35 14.24
N LYS A 119 12.32 -12.62 14.12
CA LYS A 119 12.24 -13.56 15.24
C LYS A 119 13.04 -14.82 14.92
N LYS A 120 13.97 -15.18 15.79
CA LYS A 120 14.70 -16.46 15.73
C LYS A 120 14.21 -17.42 16.80
N ASP A 121 13.91 -18.66 16.43
CA ASP A 121 13.54 -19.73 17.35
C ASP A 121 14.51 -20.90 17.20
N THR A 122 15.37 -21.05 18.20
CA THR A 122 16.35 -22.13 18.32
C THR A 122 15.87 -23.25 19.25
N ALA A 123 14.85 -22.99 20.08
CA ALA A 123 14.41 -23.93 21.11
C ALA A 123 13.43 -24.97 20.55
N THR A 124 12.51 -24.55 19.68
CA THR A 124 11.48 -25.43 19.10
C THR A 124 12.04 -26.31 17.98
N TYR A 125 13.05 -25.83 17.26
CA TYR A 125 13.57 -26.44 16.03
C TYR A 125 14.97 -27.06 16.17
N ALA A 126 15.52 -27.16 17.38
CA ALA A 126 16.85 -27.71 17.63
C ALA A 126 17.07 -29.07 16.91
N PRO A 127 18.19 -29.28 16.20
CA PRO A 127 19.40 -28.42 16.14
C PRO A 127 19.33 -27.25 15.13
N ASP A 128 18.21 -27.05 14.44
CA ASP A 128 18.03 -25.97 13.47
C ASP A 128 17.59 -24.66 14.14
N THR A 129 17.91 -23.54 13.49
CA THR A 129 17.45 -22.19 13.84
C THR A 129 16.37 -21.75 12.86
N ALA A 130 15.16 -21.54 13.35
CA ALA A 130 14.06 -21.00 12.56
C ALA A 130 14.05 -19.47 12.59
N THR A 131 14.15 -18.83 11.43
CA THR A 131 14.07 -17.37 11.29
C THR A 131 12.75 -17.00 10.64
N THR A 132 11.94 -16.23 11.36
CA THR A 132 10.69 -15.65 10.86
C THR A 132 10.87 -14.15 10.73
N ILE A 133 10.66 -13.61 9.54
CA ILE A 133 10.70 -12.18 9.28
C ILE A 133 9.30 -11.74 8.87
N THR A 134 8.72 -10.82 9.61
CA THR A 134 7.43 -10.20 9.29
C THR A 134 7.67 -8.74 8.95
N SER A 135 7.22 -8.31 7.77
CA SER A 135 7.34 -6.94 7.30
C SER A 135 5.97 -6.38 6.97
N SER A 136 5.54 -5.39 7.75
CA SER A 136 4.27 -4.68 7.57
C SER A 136 4.55 -3.33 6.91
N GLY A 137 4.13 -3.18 5.66
CA GLY A 137 4.25 -1.94 4.86
C GLY A 137 2.98 -1.11 4.87
N TYR A 138 3.16 0.21 4.93
CA TYR A 138 2.11 1.23 5.07
C TYR A 138 2.23 2.22 3.92
N ASN A 139 1.11 2.60 3.29
CA ASN A 139 1.13 3.59 2.20
C ASN A 139 1.42 5.03 2.67
N ASN A 140 0.97 5.44 3.86
CA ASN A 140 0.95 6.84 4.30
C ASN A 140 1.30 7.07 5.80
N GLY A 141 2.31 6.36 6.32
CA GLY A 141 2.77 6.45 7.72
C GLY A 141 4.19 6.97 7.93
N GLY A 142 4.92 7.34 6.87
CA GLY A 142 6.35 7.63 6.84
C GLY A 142 6.73 9.12 6.88
N GLY A 143 5.80 10.02 7.19
CA GLY A 143 6.05 11.47 7.22
C GLY A 143 7.07 11.92 8.28
N ASN A 144 7.26 11.13 9.33
CA ASN A 144 8.30 11.34 10.35
C ASN A 144 9.38 10.23 10.24
N PRO A 145 10.67 10.57 10.16
CA PRO A 145 11.74 9.58 10.15
C PRO A 145 11.73 8.72 11.42
N GLY A 146 11.71 7.40 11.27
CA GLY A 146 11.73 6.44 12.38
C GLY A 146 10.38 6.18 13.04
N GLU A 147 9.31 6.87 12.62
CA GLU A 147 7.94 6.55 12.99
C GLU A 147 7.24 5.88 11.79
N CYS A 148 6.38 4.90 12.08
CA CYS A 148 5.57 4.23 11.08
C CYS A 148 4.22 3.90 11.69
N ASP A 149 3.36 4.91 11.64
CA ASP A 149 2.06 4.93 12.31
C ASP A 149 0.91 4.95 11.32
N SER A 150 -0.23 4.42 11.74
CA SER A 150 -1.44 4.39 10.93
C SER A 150 -2.18 5.73 10.99
N ALA A 151 -2.36 6.36 9.84
CA ALA A 151 -3.21 7.54 9.64
C ALA A 151 -4.59 7.16 9.02
N PRO A 152 -5.58 8.07 9.00
CA PRO A 152 -6.81 7.83 8.26
C PRO A 152 -6.55 7.56 6.77
N GLY A 153 -7.14 6.48 6.24
CA GLY A 153 -6.88 6.05 4.86
C GLY A 153 -5.63 5.20 4.66
N THR A 154 -5.00 4.73 5.75
CA THR A 154 -3.89 3.79 5.66
C THR A 154 -4.33 2.47 5.04
N VAL A 155 -3.57 2.03 4.04
CA VAL A 155 -3.55 0.67 3.51
C VAL A 155 -2.29 0.00 4.04
N ILE A 156 -2.46 -1.16 4.69
CA ILE A 156 -1.38 -1.96 5.25
C ILE A 156 -1.28 -3.26 4.47
N ARG A 157 -0.06 -3.66 4.14
CA ARG A 157 0.26 -4.96 3.53
C ARG A 157 1.34 -5.64 4.33
N GLU A 158 1.15 -6.92 4.62
CA GLU A 158 2.09 -7.69 5.41
C GLU A 158 2.67 -8.83 4.57
N LEU A 159 3.98 -8.99 4.66
CA LEU A 159 4.73 -10.08 4.06
C LEU A 159 5.45 -10.82 5.19
N GLN A 160 5.48 -12.15 5.08
CA GLN A 160 6.19 -12.99 6.03
C GLN A 160 7.12 -13.93 5.28
N ALA A 161 8.38 -13.96 5.67
CA ALA A 161 9.34 -14.97 5.26
C ALA A 161 9.64 -15.90 6.44
N PHE A 162 9.79 -17.18 6.13
CA PHE A 162 10.17 -18.21 7.08
C PHE A 162 11.31 -19.02 6.48
N ASP A 163 12.37 -19.19 7.26
CA ASP A 163 13.57 -19.90 6.85
C ASP A 163 14.04 -20.82 7.99
N LEU A 164 14.42 -22.04 7.64
CA LEU A 164 15.00 -23.01 8.57
C LEU A 164 16.45 -23.25 8.16
N ARG A 165 17.38 -22.89 9.03
CA ARG A 165 18.80 -23.15 8.82
C ARG A 165 19.32 -24.17 9.81
N HIS A 166 20.06 -25.14 9.27
CA HIS A 166 20.94 -25.97 10.07
C HIS A 166 22.23 -25.18 10.31
N GLU A 167 22.50 -24.83 11.56
CA GLU A 167 23.76 -24.18 11.99
C GLU A 167 24.80 -25.21 12.47
#